data_AF-A0A7S2PM80-F1
#
_entry.id   AF-A0A7S2PM80-F1
#
_cell.length_a   1.000
_cell.length_b   1.000
_cell.length_c   1.000
_cell.angle_alpha   90.00
_cell.angle_beta   90.00
_cell.angle_gamma   90.00
#
_symmetry.space_group_name_H-M   'P 1'
#
loop_
_entity.id
_entity.type
_entity.pdbx_description
1 polymer ?
#
loop_
_entity_poly.entity_id
_entity_poly.type
_entity_poly.pdbx_seq_one_letter_code
_entity_poly.pdbx_strand_id
1 'polypeptide(L)'
;GVAEYVASCQTYEGGFGAEFSNEAHGGYTYCAVAGLFLLNQLDLCDVSALRNYLARMQMKYEGGFCGRTNKLVDGCYTFWQGGAVAILNVWDSSRGKDLNTDFVGISSGLMEQILEISGSDDEIDLDEVQRIDENDGNEGGLMFNQGLLQRYTMLCAQSVDGGLRDKPSKPRDFYHSCYNLSGLSVAQHVLSENGVPLVYGDNRNLLKATHPIFNIQTSHAEAAINYFGKLKCMDT
;
A
#
# COMPACT_ATOMS: atom_id res chain seq x y z
N GLY A 1 -10.43 -20.91 -11.85
CA GLY A 1 -11.20 -20.26 -10.78
C GLY A 1 -10.99 -18.75 -10.83
N VAL A 2 -11.37 -18.04 -9.76
CA VAL A 2 -11.22 -16.57 -9.67
C VAL A 2 -9.75 -16.18 -9.71
N ALA A 3 -8.89 -16.87 -8.96
CA ALA A 3 -7.47 -16.56 -8.87
C ALA A 3 -6.74 -16.76 -10.21
N GLU A 4 -7.03 -17.84 -10.94
CA GLU A 4 -6.41 -18.09 -12.25
C GLU A 4 -6.86 -17.05 -13.29
N TYR A 5 -8.10 -16.56 -13.20
CA TYR A 5 -8.55 -15.45 -14.03
C TYR A 5 -7.78 -14.17 -13.70
N VAL A 6 -7.67 -13.81 -12.42
CA VAL A 6 -6.91 -12.63 -11.99
C VAL A 6 -5.43 -12.75 -12.37
N ALA A 7 -4.80 -13.91 -12.15
CA ALA A 7 -3.42 -14.20 -12.54
C ALA A 7 -3.22 -14.06 -14.06
N SER A 8 -4.20 -14.48 -14.87
CA SER A 8 -4.15 -14.30 -16.33
C SER A 8 -4.18 -12.84 -16.79
N CYS A 9 -4.58 -11.90 -15.93
CA CYS A 9 -4.56 -10.47 -16.23
C CYS A 9 -3.18 -9.82 -16.04
N GLN A 10 -2.18 -10.58 -15.55
CA GLN A 10 -0.81 -10.09 -15.51
C GLN A 10 -0.26 -9.91 -16.93
N THR A 11 0.36 -8.77 -17.17
CA THR A 11 0.86 -8.35 -18.48
C THR A 11 2.35 -8.63 -18.61
N TYR A 12 2.88 -8.46 -19.83
CA TYR A 12 4.32 -8.52 -20.08
C TYR A 12 5.12 -7.45 -19.31
N GLU A 13 4.48 -6.37 -18.86
CA GLU A 13 5.13 -5.30 -18.09
C GLU A 13 5.40 -5.73 -16.63
N GLY A 14 4.71 -6.77 -16.16
CA GLY A 14 4.75 -7.31 -14.81
C GLY A 14 3.57 -6.91 -13.92
N GLY A 15 2.93 -5.78 -14.20
CA GLY A 15 1.67 -5.37 -13.55
C GLY A 15 0.45 -6.01 -14.19
N PHE A 16 -0.74 -5.66 -13.69
CA PHE A 16 -2.02 -6.22 -14.15
C PHE A 16 -2.87 -5.19 -14.89
N GLY A 17 -3.56 -5.65 -15.94
CA GLY A 17 -4.61 -4.92 -16.63
C GLY A 17 -6.00 -5.19 -16.03
N ALA A 18 -7.02 -4.50 -16.55
CA ALA A 18 -8.42 -4.73 -16.14
C ALA A 18 -8.91 -6.14 -16.50
N GLU A 19 -8.39 -6.65 -17.61
CA GLU A 19 -8.69 -7.96 -18.20
C GLU A 19 -7.47 -8.44 -18.99
N PHE A 20 -7.53 -9.67 -19.47
CA PHE A 20 -6.48 -10.25 -20.31
C PHE A 20 -6.12 -9.34 -21.50
N SER A 21 -4.82 -9.20 -21.77
CA SER A 21 -4.24 -8.41 -22.86
C SER A 21 -4.37 -6.88 -22.75
N ASN A 22 -4.97 -6.33 -21.69
CA ASN A 22 -4.93 -4.89 -21.41
C ASN A 22 -3.54 -4.43 -20.93
N GLU A 23 -3.27 -3.13 -21.00
CA GLU A 23 -2.07 -2.47 -20.45
C GLU A 23 -2.02 -2.58 -18.91
N ALA A 24 -0.82 -2.71 -18.33
CA ALA A 24 -0.69 -2.74 -16.88
C ALA A 24 -1.03 -1.38 -16.27
N HIS A 25 -1.87 -1.38 -15.23
CA HIS A 25 -2.34 -0.16 -14.57
C HIS A 25 -2.29 -0.31 -13.05
N GLY A 26 -1.80 0.71 -12.35
CA GLY A 26 -1.63 0.69 -10.89
C GLY A 26 -2.91 0.33 -10.13
N GLY A 27 -4.05 0.89 -10.52
CA GLY A 27 -5.34 0.55 -9.91
C GLY A 27 -5.73 -0.93 -10.06
N TYR A 28 -5.62 -1.50 -11.27
CA TYR A 28 -5.94 -2.92 -11.48
C TYR A 28 -4.86 -3.85 -10.89
N THR A 29 -3.61 -3.39 -10.87
CA THR A 29 -2.50 -4.07 -10.20
C THR A 29 -2.76 -4.19 -8.70
N TYR A 30 -3.19 -3.11 -8.04
CA TYR A 30 -3.61 -3.17 -6.64
C TYR A 30 -4.73 -4.19 -6.42
N CYS A 31 -5.81 -4.09 -7.21
CA CYS A 31 -6.94 -5.01 -7.07
C CYS A 31 -6.53 -6.48 -7.25
N ALA A 32 -5.67 -6.76 -8.23
CA ALA A 32 -5.17 -8.09 -8.48
C ALA A 32 -4.26 -8.59 -7.36
N VAL A 33 -3.31 -7.77 -6.89
CA VAL A 33 -2.39 -8.11 -5.79
C VAL A 33 -3.16 -8.34 -4.50
N ALA A 34 -4.04 -7.42 -4.10
CA ALA A 34 -4.87 -7.55 -2.92
C ALA A 34 -5.79 -8.78 -3.01
N GLY A 35 -6.42 -9.01 -4.17
CA GLY A 35 -7.31 -10.15 -4.39
C GLY A 35 -6.58 -11.50 -4.33
N LEU A 36 -5.45 -11.63 -5.04
CA LEU A 36 -4.65 -12.86 -5.00
C LEU A 36 -4.05 -13.11 -3.63
N PHE A 37 -3.64 -12.06 -2.92
CA PHE A 37 -3.17 -12.16 -1.55
C PHE A 37 -4.25 -12.65 -0.60
N LEU A 38 -5.48 -12.09 -0.67
CA LEU A 38 -6.63 -12.56 0.12
C LEU A 38 -7.02 -14.02 -0.19
N LEU A 39 -6.80 -14.46 -1.42
CA LEU A 39 -7.01 -15.85 -1.83
C LEU A 39 -5.85 -16.79 -1.47
N ASN A 40 -4.78 -16.26 -0.87
CA ASN A 40 -3.52 -16.96 -0.62
C ASN A 40 -2.93 -17.63 -1.88
N GLN A 41 -3.00 -16.93 -3.01
CA GLN A 41 -2.60 -17.42 -4.33
C GLN A 41 -1.81 -16.38 -5.14
N LEU A 42 -1.08 -15.48 -4.46
CA LEU A 42 -0.21 -14.50 -5.12
C LEU A 42 0.97 -15.16 -5.86
N ASP A 43 1.34 -16.37 -5.48
CA ASP A 43 2.34 -17.20 -6.17
C ASP A 43 1.91 -17.69 -7.56
N LEU A 44 0.63 -17.54 -7.94
CA LEU A 44 0.17 -17.82 -9.29
C LEU A 44 0.67 -16.82 -10.34
N CYS A 45 1.12 -15.62 -9.93
CA CYS A 45 1.67 -14.62 -10.85
C CYS A 45 3.20 -14.63 -10.86
N ASP A 46 3.82 -14.06 -11.91
CA ASP A 46 5.25 -13.77 -11.91
C ASP A 46 5.55 -12.61 -10.96
N VAL A 47 5.83 -12.95 -9.71
CA VAL A 47 6.10 -11.98 -8.65
C VAL A 47 7.39 -11.19 -8.91
N SER A 48 8.37 -11.76 -9.61
CA SER A 48 9.60 -11.05 -9.97
C SER A 48 9.32 -9.94 -10.99
N ALA A 49 8.49 -10.22 -11.99
CA ALA A 49 8.04 -9.22 -12.95
C ALA A 49 7.18 -8.14 -12.25
N LEU A 50 6.26 -8.53 -11.37
CA LEU A 50 5.43 -7.61 -10.59
C LEU A 50 6.28 -6.65 -9.75
N ARG A 51 7.28 -7.19 -9.04
CA ARG A 51 8.21 -6.41 -8.22
C ARG A 51 8.92 -5.33 -9.04
N ASN A 52 9.44 -5.72 -10.22
CA ASN A 52 10.08 -4.79 -11.14
C ASN A 52 9.11 -3.77 -11.74
N TYR A 53 7.85 -4.15 -11.98
CA TYR A 53 6.82 -3.21 -12.44
C TYR A 53 6.58 -2.13 -11.39
N LEU A 54 6.22 -2.52 -10.16
CA LEU A 54 5.88 -1.59 -9.08
C LEU A 54 7.02 -0.62 -8.76
N ALA A 55 8.26 -1.10 -8.67
CA ALA A 55 9.43 -0.26 -8.40
C ALA A 55 9.66 0.81 -9.48
N ARG A 56 9.31 0.54 -10.74
CA ARG A 56 9.47 1.49 -11.86
C ARG A 56 8.37 2.54 -11.93
N MET A 57 7.26 2.37 -11.19
CA MET A 57 6.14 3.31 -11.24
C MET A 57 6.38 4.55 -10.38
N GLN A 58 7.37 4.55 -9.48
CA GLN A 58 7.76 5.74 -8.75
C GLN A 58 8.59 6.66 -9.65
N MET A 59 8.15 7.91 -9.77
CA MET A 59 8.75 8.91 -10.63
C MET A 59 10.01 9.47 -9.97
N LYS A 60 11.17 9.36 -10.65
CA LYS A 60 12.47 9.74 -10.08
C LYS A 60 12.60 11.23 -9.75
N TYR A 61 11.92 12.10 -10.50
CA TYR A 61 12.01 13.55 -10.30
C TYR A 61 10.92 14.04 -9.35
N GLU A 62 9.67 13.64 -9.60
CA GLU A 62 8.52 14.10 -8.82
C GLU A 62 8.38 13.41 -7.46
N GLY A 63 8.88 12.18 -7.30
CA GLY A 63 8.77 11.38 -6.08
C GLY A 63 7.44 10.65 -5.90
N GLY A 64 6.37 11.14 -6.54
CA GLY A 64 5.08 10.46 -6.62
C GLY A 64 5.06 9.28 -7.60
N PHE A 65 3.92 8.61 -7.72
CA PHE A 65 3.74 7.48 -8.65
C PHE A 65 3.00 7.87 -9.92
N CYS A 66 3.30 7.19 -11.02
CA CYS A 66 2.44 7.15 -12.19
C CYS A 66 1.61 5.85 -12.20
N GLY A 67 0.44 5.91 -12.85
CA GLY A 67 -0.44 4.76 -12.95
C GLY A 67 -0.02 3.73 -13.99
N ARG A 68 0.79 4.14 -14.97
CA ARG A 68 1.18 3.34 -16.14
C ARG A 68 2.48 3.85 -16.72
N THR A 69 3.20 2.97 -17.43
CA THR A 69 4.42 3.31 -18.15
C THR A 69 4.22 4.52 -19.08
N ASN A 70 5.15 5.47 -19.04
CA ASN A 70 5.13 6.71 -19.84
C ASN A 70 3.88 7.60 -19.63
N LYS A 71 3.21 7.51 -18.49
CA LYS A 71 2.19 8.47 -18.06
C LYS A 71 2.72 9.39 -16.97
N LEU A 72 1.99 10.47 -16.73
CA LEU A 72 2.34 11.46 -15.72
C LEU A 72 2.14 10.91 -14.30
N VAL A 73 2.85 11.52 -13.36
CA VAL A 73 2.59 11.35 -11.92
C VAL A 73 1.15 11.74 -11.57
N ASP A 74 0.55 11.08 -10.59
CA ASP A 74 -0.77 11.44 -10.06
C ASP A 74 -0.90 10.97 -8.59
N GLY A 75 -1.36 11.87 -7.73
CA GLY A 75 -1.49 11.69 -6.30
C GLY A 75 -2.36 10.52 -5.88
N CYS A 76 -3.34 10.07 -6.68
CA CYS A 76 -4.12 8.88 -6.29
C CYS A 76 -3.27 7.59 -6.33
N TYR A 77 -2.21 7.54 -7.12
CA TYR A 77 -1.31 6.37 -7.18
C TYR A 77 -0.36 6.27 -6.00
N THR A 78 -0.29 7.28 -5.14
CA THR A 78 0.39 7.15 -3.83
C THR A 78 -0.14 5.94 -3.07
N PHE A 79 -1.45 5.69 -3.09
CA PHE A 79 -2.04 4.48 -2.52
C PHE A 79 -2.12 3.32 -3.51
N TRP A 80 -2.61 3.50 -4.74
CA TRP A 80 -2.78 2.35 -5.64
C TRP A 80 -1.46 1.61 -5.91
N GLN A 81 -0.35 2.32 -6.12
CA GLN A 81 0.96 1.69 -6.25
C GLN A 81 1.58 1.40 -4.88
N GLY A 82 1.55 2.37 -3.95
CA GLY A 82 2.18 2.22 -2.63
C GLY A 82 1.58 1.08 -1.80
N GLY A 83 0.26 0.94 -1.80
CA GLY A 83 -0.46 -0.16 -1.16
C GLY A 83 -0.18 -1.52 -1.81
N ALA A 84 -0.06 -1.58 -3.14
CA ALA A 84 0.32 -2.82 -3.83
C ALA A 84 1.76 -3.25 -3.45
N VAL A 85 2.68 -2.28 -3.35
CA VAL A 85 4.04 -2.53 -2.84
C VAL A 85 4.00 -3.03 -1.40
N ALA A 86 3.24 -2.37 -0.52
CA ALA A 86 3.08 -2.79 0.87
C ALA A 86 2.62 -4.25 0.99
N ILE A 87 1.59 -4.66 0.24
CA ILE A 87 1.09 -6.04 0.23
C ILE A 87 2.17 -7.01 -0.25
N LEU A 88 2.88 -6.67 -1.33
CA LEU A 88 3.95 -7.52 -1.87
C LEU A 88 5.12 -7.67 -0.89
N ASN A 89 5.52 -6.59 -0.21
CA ASN A 89 6.54 -6.59 0.83
C ASN A 89 6.16 -7.52 1.99
N VAL A 90 4.91 -7.44 2.48
CA VAL A 90 4.38 -8.34 3.52
C VAL A 90 4.45 -9.79 3.06
N TRP A 91 4.02 -10.05 1.82
CA TRP A 91 4.06 -11.40 1.25
C TRP A 91 5.50 -11.94 1.13
N ASP A 92 6.46 -11.12 0.70
CA ASP A 92 7.86 -11.52 0.60
C ASP A 92 8.44 -11.92 1.98
N SER A 93 8.08 -11.19 3.04
CA SER A 93 8.48 -11.49 4.42
C SER A 93 7.82 -12.73 5.03
N SER A 94 6.71 -13.20 4.44
CA SER A 94 5.96 -14.36 4.93
C SER A 94 6.35 -15.68 4.24
N ARG A 95 7.07 -15.63 3.11
CA ARG A 95 7.51 -16.82 2.35
C ARG A 95 8.34 -17.76 3.23
N GLY A 96 7.89 -19.01 3.33
CA GLY A 96 8.59 -20.08 4.05
C GLY A 96 8.25 -20.19 5.54
N LYS A 97 7.32 -19.36 6.05
CA LYS A 97 6.67 -19.58 7.34
C LYS A 97 5.45 -20.47 7.10
N ASP A 98 5.35 -21.61 7.82
CA ASP A 98 4.18 -22.51 7.75
C ASP A 98 2.95 -21.79 8.32
N LEU A 99 2.26 -21.02 7.47
CA LEU A 99 0.95 -20.47 7.79
C LEU A 99 -0.07 -21.61 7.74
N ASN A 100 -0.71 -21.87 8.87
CA ASN A 100 -1.71 -22.93 9.02
C ASN A 100 -2.79 -22.77 7.92
N THR A 101 -3.11 -23.86 7.21
CA THR A 101 -3.75 -23.83 5.89
C THR A 101 -5.26 -23.62 5.89
N ASP A 102 -5.88 -23.37 7.05
CA ASP A 102 -7.27 -22.96 7.13
C ASP A 102 -7.40 -21.45 6.93
N PHE A 103 -8.52 -20.99 6.32
CA PHE A 103 -8.76 -19.56 6.05
C PHE A 103 -8.59 -18.69 7.30
N VAL A 104 -8.92 -19.23 8.48
CA VAL A 104 -8.75 -18.56 9.78
C VAL A 104 -7.28 -18.43 10.15
N GLY A 105 -6.46 -19.48 10.01
CA GLY A 105 -5.02 -19.47 10.27
C GLY A 105 -4.24 -18.61 9.28
N ILE A 106 -4.64 -18.63 8.01
CA ILE A 106 -4.12 -17.72 6.98
C ILE A 106 -4.49 -16.29 7.36
N SER A 107 -5.76 -16.00 7.62
CA SER A 107 -6.19 -14.64 7.99
C SER A 107 -5.56 -14.16 9.30
N SER A 108 -5.33 -15.02 10.29
CA SER A 108 -4.76 -14.63 11.58
C SER A 108 -3.26 -14.40 11.50
N GLY A 109 -2.49 -15.29 10.87
CA GLY A 109 -1.04 -15.12 10.74
C GLY A 109 -0.67 -14.01 9.76
N LEU A 110 -1.50 -13.79 8.74
CA LEU A 110 -1.35 -12.69 7.81
C LEU A 110 -1.77 -11.35 8.43
N MET A 111 -2.80 -11.35 9.26
CA MET A 111 -3.17 -10.18 10.06
C MET A 111 -2.07 -9.86 11.06
N GLU A 112 -1.58 -10.83 11.83
CA GLU A 112 -0.46 -10.63 12.79
C GLU A 112 0.77 -10.04 12.09
N GLN A 113 1.09 -10.47 10.87
CA GLN A 113 2.16 -9.87 10.06
C GLN A 113 1.83 -8.47 9.56
N ILE A 114 0.61 -8.23 9.05
CA ILE A 114 0.18 -6.88 8.66
C ILE A 114 0.18 -5.95 9.88
N LEU A 115 -0.10 -6.46 11.08
CA LEU A 115 -0.12 -5.72 12.34
C LEU A 115 1.28 -5.40 12.85
N GLU A 116 2.19 -6.37 12.84
CA GLU A 116 3.62 -6.11 13.10
C GLU A 116 4.17 -5.02 12.16
N ILE A 117 3.65 -4.97 10.94
CA ILE A 117 4.14 -4.09 9.88
C ILE A 117 3.44 -2.73 9.87
N SER A 118 2.18 -2.62 10.31
CA SER A 118 1.39 -1.38 10.28
C SER A 118 1.44 -0.58 11.57
N GLY A 119 2.12 -1.08 12.60
CA GLY A 119 2.25 -0.43 13.90
C GLY A 119 0.96 -0.55 14.73
N SER A 120 1.12 -0.57 16.06
CA SER A 120 -0.04 -0.50 16.95
C SER A 120 -0.61 0.92 16.98
N ASP A 121 -1.94 1.04 16.99
CA ASP A 121 -2.67 2.33 17.12
C ASP A 121 -2.59 2.92 18.55
N ASP A 122 -1.74 2.36 19.43
CA ASP A 122 -1.46 2.93 20.75
C ASP A 122 -0.90 4.37 20.58
N GLU A 123 -1.02 5.23 21.60
CA GLU A 123 -0.50 6.60 21.55
C GLU A 123 1.01 6.58 21.21
N ILE A 124 1.33 6.75 19.92
CA ILE A 124 2.70 6.87 19.44
C ILE A 124 3.27 8.14 20.08
N ASP A 125 4.30 7.95 20.91
CA ASP A 125 5.05 9.07 21.44
C ASP A 125 5.68 9.82 20.26
N LEU A 126 5.27 11.07 20.06
CA LEU A 126 5.76 11.89 18.97
C LEU A 126 7.27 12.11 19.09
N ASP A 127 7.87 11.94 20.26
CA ASP A 127 9.32 12.03 20.46
C ASP A 127 10.07 10.78 19.95
N GLU A 128 9.40 9.66 19.70
CA GLU A 128 9.99 8.41 19.21
C GLU A 128 9.96 8.29 17.67
N VAL A 129 9.22 9.15 16.96
CA VAL A 129 9.08 9.12 15.49
C VAL A 129 10.39 9.43 14.77
N GLN A 130 10.75 8.61 13.78
CA GLN A 130 11.91 8.87 12.93
C GLN A 130 11.58 10.01 11.94
N ARG A 131 12.31 11.12 12.05
CA ARG A 131 12.20 12.23 11.09
C ARG A 131 13.06 11.99 9.87
N ILE A 132 12.47 12.20 8.70
CA ILE A 132 13.21 12.31 7.43
C ILE A 132 13.31 13.79 7.05
N ASP A 133 14.51 14.23 6.74
CA ASP A 133 14.82 15.53 6.15
C ASP A 133 15.14 15.45 4.65
N GLU A 134 15.32 16.61 4.00
CA GLU A 134 15.47 16.70 2.55
C GLU A 134 16.71 16.02 1.97
N ASN A 135 17.69 15.71 2.82
CA ASN A 135 18.99 15.12 2.45
C ASN A 135 19.01 13.59 2.59
N ASP A 136 17.96 13.01 3.18
CA ASP A 136 17.92 11.61 3.56
C ASP A 136 17.50 10.75 2.37
N GLY A 137 18.09 9.54 2.29
CA GLY A 137 17.99 8.65 1.14
C GLY A 137 16.67 7.86 1.08
N ASN A 138 16.75 6.58 0.68
CA ASN A 138 15.64 5.65 0.93
C ASN A 138 15.81 5.07 2.34
N GLU A 139 15.20 5.71 3.33
CA GLU A 139 15.33 5.30 4.75
C GLU A 139 14.22 4.35 5.21
N GLY A 140 13.32 3.96 4.31
CA GLY A 140 12.20 3.10 4.63
C GLY A 140 12.39 1.62 4.26
N GLY A 141 11.64 0.74 4.89
CA GLY A 141 11.67 -0.71 4.63
C GLY A 141 10.93 -1.13 3.34
N LEU A 142 10.19 -0.23 2.69
CA LEU A 142 9.47 -0.50 1.46
C LEU A 142 10.37 -0.43 0.22
N MET A 143 9.90 -1.08 -0.84
CA MET A 143 10.56 -1.12 -2.14
C MET A 143 10.51 0.19 -2.95
N PHE A 144 9.92 1.25 -2.39
CA PHE A 144 9.90 2.58 -2.98
C PHE A 144 10.49 3.59 -2.00
N ASN A 145 10.94 4.74 -2.50
CA ASN A 145 11.46 5.80 -1.65
C ASN A 145 10.33 6.46 -0.87
N GLN A 146 10.19 6.10 0.41
CA GLN A 146 9.15 6.59 1.31
C GLN A 146 9.23 8.12 1.48
N GLY A 147 10.42 8.66 1.73
CA GLY A 147 10.63 10.10 1.92
C GLY A 147 10.20 10.94 0.71
N LEU A 148 10.56 10.52 -0.51
CA LEU A 148 10.15 11.20 -1.74
C LEU A 148 8.63 11.16 -1.96
N LEU A 149 7.97 10.06 -1.61
CA LEU A 149 6.51 9.99 -1.71
C LEU A 149 5.81 10.93 -0.72
N GLN A 150 6.30 10.97 0.52
CA GLN A 150 5.77 11.89 1.53
C GLN A 150 5.98 13.35 1.09
N ARG A 151 7.17 13.69 0.60
CA ARG A 151 7.48 15.02 0.03
C ARG A 151 6.54 15.39 -1.12
N TYR A 152 6.34 14.50 -2.08
CA TYR A 152 5.39 14.73 -3.17
C TYR A 152 3.99 15.02 -2.65
N THR A 153 3.52 14.21 -1.70
CA THR A 153 2.17 14.35 -1.15
C THR A 153 2.00 15.69 -0.44
N MET A 154 2.95 16.07 0.42
CA MET A 154 2.90 17.31 1.20
C MET A 154 3.10 18.56 0.33
N LEU A 155 4.04 18.53 -0.61
CA LEU A 155 4.42 19.73 -1.37
C LEU A 155 3.61 19.93 -2.65
N CYS A 156 3.16 18.84 -3.30
CA CYS A 156 2.54 18.89 -4.62
C CYS A 156 1.03 18.60 -4.59
N ALA A 157 0.61 17.64 -3.76
CA ALA A 157 -0.77 17.17 -3.73
C ALA A 157 -1.67 17.94 -2.77
N GLN A 158 -1.15 18.75 -1.85
CA GLN A 158 -1.98 19.59 -0.98
C GLN A 158 -2.51 20.85 -1.70
N SER A 159 -3.75 21.23 -1.38
CA SER A 159 -4.35 22.52 -1.73
C SER A 159 -4.29 23.47 -0.53
N VAL A 160 -4.02 24.76 -0.79
CA VAL A 160 -3.87 25.77 0.26
C VAL A 160 -5.14 26.00 1.09
N ASP A 161 -6.34 25.78 0.52
CA ASP A 161 -7.60 25.91 1.26
C ASP A 161 -8.13 24.55 1.79
N GLY A 162 -7.24 23.57 1.94
CA GLY A 162 -7.54 22.22 2.40
C GLY A 162 -7.92 21.25 1.28
N GLY A 163 -7.86 19.95 1.57
CA GLY A 163 -8.05 18.86 0.60
C GLY A 163 -6.80 18.60 -0.26
N LEU A 164 -6.75 17.41 -0.88
CA LEU A 164 -5.67 17.00 -1.77
C LEU A 164 -6.18 16.76 -3.20
N ARG A 165 -5.25 16.72 -4.14
CA ARG A 165 -5.48 16.69 -5.59
C ARG A 165 -4.58 15.67 -6.29
N ASP A 166 -4.82 15.51 -7.59
CA ASP A 166 -3.96 14.76 -8.51
C ASP A 166 -2.52 15.33 -8.50
N LYS A 167 -2.33 16.56 -8.97
CA LYS A 167 -1.02 17.21 -9.13
C LYS A 167 -1.17 18.74 -9.10
N PRO A 168 -0.09 19.53 -9.03
CA PRO A 168 -0.17 20.99 -9.13
C PRO A 168 -0.99 21.42 -10.35
N SER A 169 -1.77 22.50 -10.20
CA SER A 169 -2.77 23.02 -11.17
C SER A 169 -4.09 22.25 -11.29
N LYS A 170 -4.24 21.05 -10.69
CA LYS A 170 -5.52 20.33 -10.68
C LYS A 170 -6.40 20.74 -9.48
N PRO A 171 -7.74 20.71 -9.64
CA PRO A 171 -8.64 20.95 -8.52
C PRO A 171 -8.50 19.82 -7.48
N ARG A 172 -8.81 20.15 -6.23
CA ARG A 172 -8.97 19.17 -5.16
C ARG A 172 -10.29 18.42 -5.31
N ASP A 173 -10.33 17.18 -4.81
CA ASP A 173 -11.56 16.41 -4.68
C ASP A 173 -11.42 15.37 -3.55
N PHE A 174 -12.55 14.75 -3.18
CA PHE A 174 -12.58 13.76 -2.10
C PHE A 174 -11.84 12.47 -2.45
N TYR A 175 -11.80 12.10 -3.73
CA TYR A 175 -11.13 10.89 -4.18
C TYR A 175 -9.61 11.02 -3.98
N HIS A 176 -9.00 12.09 -4.48
CA HIS A 176 -7.58 12.36 -4.30
C HIS A 176 -7.24 12.67 -2.84
N SER A 177 -8.14 13.33 -2.09
CA SER A 177 -7.95 13.53 -0.65
C SER A 177 -7.83 12.20 0.09
N CYS A 178 -8.72 11.25 -0.20
CA CYS A 178 -8.67 9.91 0.37
C CYS A 178 -7.35 9.20 0.00
N TYR A 179 -7.09 9.02 -1.29
CA TYR A 179 -5.98 8.17 -1.73
C TYR A 179 -4.60 8.78 -1.49
N ASN A 180 -4.43 10.11 -1.50
CA ASN A 180 -3.17 10.72 -1.07
C ASN A 180 -2.90 10.49 0.42
N LEU A 181 -3.91 10.65 1.28
CA LEU A 181 -3.74 10.44 2.72
C LEU A 181 -3.51 8.96 3.04
N SER A 182 -4.22 8.05 2.36
CA SER A 182 -3.98 6.61 2.47
C SER A 182 -2.56 6.23 2.05
N GLY A 183 -2.08 6.75 0.91
CA GLY A 183 -0.71 6.50 0.44
C GLY A 183 0.36 7.09 1.37
N LEU A 184 0.11 8.29 1.90
CA LEU A 184 0.97 8.92 2.91
C LEU A 184 1.05 8.06 4.18
N SER A 185 -0.09 7.59 4.68
CA SER A 185 -0.14 6.67 5.82
C SER A 185 0.66 5.38 5.56
N VAL A 186 0.48 4.74 4.40
CA VAL A 186 1.29 3.57 4.01
C VAL A 186 2.78 3.88 4.05
N ALA A 187 3.21 5.03 3.51
CA ALA A 187 4.61 5.42 3.47
C ALA A 187 5.19 5.86 4.84
N GLN A 188 4.35 6.09 5.84
CA GLN A 188 4.78 6.41 7.21
C GLN A 188 4.93 5.16 8.07
N HIS A 189 4.02 4.19 7.91
CA HIS A 189 3.88 3.09 8.87
C HIS A 189 4.49 1.77 8.40
N VAL A 190 4.33 1.42 7.13
CA VAL A 190 4.58 0.05 6.66
C VAL A 190 6.08 -0.24 6.61
N LEU A 191 6.48 -1.33 7.28
CA LEU A 191 7.86 -1.80 7.44
C LEU A 191 8.77 -0.76 8.12
N SER A 192 8.19 0.01 9.05
CA SER A 192 8.96 0.81 10.00
C SER A 192 9.89 -0.08 10.84
N GLU A 193 11.14 0.33 10.99
CA GLU A 193 12.09 -0.39 11.85
C GLU A 193 11.60 -0.32 13.30
N ASN A 194 11.47 -1.47 13.96
CA ASN A 194 10.92 -1.59 15.32
C ASN A 194 9.50 -1.02 15.50
N GLY A 195 8.73 -0.86 14.42
CA GLY A 195 7.38 -0.28 14.47
C GLY A 195 7.34 1.24 14.64
N VAL A 196 8.48 1.92 14.47
CA VAL A 196 8.59 3.38 14.61
C VAL A 196 8.24 4.09 13.29
N PRO A 197 7.17 4.90 13.24
CA PRO A 197 6.78 5.56 12.00
C PRO A 197 7.85 6.50 11.48
N LEU A 198 7.92 6.58 10.15
CA LEU A 198 8.86 7.40 9.41
C LEU A 198 8.12 8.63 8.89
N VAL A 199 8.42 9.84 9.39
CA VAL A 199 7.66 11.05 9.09
C VAL A 199 8.54 12.13 8.47
N TYR A 200 8.14 12.61 7.30
CA TYR A 200 8.77 13.77 6.67
C TYR A 200 8.30 15.08 7.31
N GLY A 201 9.26 15.89 7.76
CA GLY A 201 9.02 17.20 8.36
C GLY A 201 8.57 17.14 9.82
N ASP A 202 7.47 17.83 10.14
CA ASP A 202 6.97 17.95 11.52
C ASP A 202 6.22 16.68 11.94
N ASN A 203 6.39 16.22 13.19
CA ASN A 203 5.74 14.99 13.68
C ASN A 203 4.21 15.10 13.70
N ARG A 204 3.65 16.31 13.66
CA ARG A 204 2.20 16.55 13.47
C ARG A 204 1.69 16.09 12.10
N ASN A 205 2.58 15.77 11.16
CA ASN A 205 2.24 15.18 9.86
C ASN A 205 1.91 13.68 9.95
N LEU A 206 2.13 13.05 11.11
CA LEU A 206 1.83 11.63 11.32
C LEU A 206 0.33 11.39 11.17
N LEU A 207 -0.03 10.50 10.25
CA LEU A 207 -1.39 10.01 10.08
C LEU A 207 -1.60 8.73 10.90
N LYS A 208 -2.85 8.33 11.10
CA LYS A 208 -3.16 6.99 11.61
C LYS A 208 -2.81 5.93 10.57
N ALA A 209 -2.44 4.73 11.02
CA ALA A 209 -2.10 3.62 10.14
C ALA A 209 -3.32 3.13 9.34
N THR A 210 -3.13 2.90 8.04
CA THR A 210 -4.15 2.31 7.15
C THR A 210 -3.76 0.89 6.78
N HIS A 211 -4.72 -0.01 6.80
CA HIS A 211 -4.55 -1.40 6.41
C HIS A 211 -4.36 -1.49 4.88
N PRO A 212 -3.23 -2.00 4.36
CA PRO A 212 -2.87 -1.88 2.95
C PRO A 212 -3.84 -2.62 2.00
N ILE A 213 -4.51 -3.68 2.47
CA ILE A 213 -5.50 -4.44 1.68
C ILE A 213 -6.89 -3.80 1.66
N PHE A 214 -7.34 -3.22 2.77
CA PHE A 214 -8.73 -2.77 2.94
C PHE A 214 -8.87 -1.24 2.84
N ASN A 215 -7.77 -0.50 2.92
CA ASN A 215 -7.72 0.95 2.93
C ASN A 215 -8.64 1.60 3.98
N ILE A 216 -8.65 1.03 5.17
CA ILE A 216 -9.30 1.58 6.37
C ILE A 216 -8.29 1.55 7.51
N GLN A 217 -8.53 2.30 8.58
CA GLN A 217 -7.62 2.30 9.74
C GLN A 217 -7.43 0.87 10.26
N THR A 218 -6.19 0.51 10.58
CA THR A 218 -5.80 -0.87 10.96
C THR A 218 -6.68 -1.44 12.08
N SER A 219 -6.87 -0.71 13.18
CA SER A 219 -7.76 -1.12 14.29
C SER A 219 -9.20 -1.40 13.87
N HIS A 220 -9.72 -0.74 12.84
CA HIS A 220 -11.08 -0.99 12.36
C HIS A 220 -11.15 -2.27 11.52
N ALA A 221 -10.12 -2.54 10.71
CA ALA A 221 -10.00 -3.81 9.99
C ALA A 221 -9.91 -4.98 10.99
N GLU A 222 -9.10 -4.84 12.04
CA GLU A 222 -8.99 -5.83 13.11
C GLU A 222 -10.33 -6.06 13.81
N ALA A 223 -11.00 -4.99 14.24
CA ALA A 223 -12.27 -5.09 14.94
C ALA A 223 -13.30 -5.85 14.09
N ALA A 224 -13.36 -5.55 12.78
CA ALA A 224 -14.24 -6.23 11.85
C ALA A 224 -13.88 -7.72 11.71
N ILE A 225 -12.60 -8.04 11.46
CA ILE A 225 -12.15 -9.42 11.26
C ILE A 225 -12.34 -10.27 12.53
N ASN A 226 -12.02 -9.72 13.70
CA ASN A 226 -12.23 -10.38 14.99
C ASN A 226 -13.71 -10.62 15.31
N TYR A 227 -14.58 -9.70 14.92
CA TYR A 227 -16.02 -9.84 15.11
C TYR A 227 -16.61 -10.90 14.17
N PHE A 228 -16.38 -10.74 12.86
CA PHE A 228 -16.98 -11.62 11.85
C PHE A 228 -16.34 -13.01 11.80
N GLY A 229 -15.05 -13.14 12.14
CA GLY A 229 -14.35 -14.44 12.19
C GLY A 229 -14.88 -15.40 13.28
N LYS A 230 -15.64 -14.88 14.26
CA LYS A 230 -16.33 -15.69 15.29
C LYS A 230 -17.71 -16.17 14.85
N LEU A 231 -18.25 -15.61 13.76
CA LEU A 231 -19.56 -16.00 13.25
C LEU A 231 -19.44 -17.24 12.37
N LYS A 232 -20.42 -18.15 12.47
CA LYS A 232 -20.48 -19.31 11.56
C LYS A 232 -20.73 -18.79 10.14
N CYS A 233 -19.93 -19.23 9.18
CA CYS A 233 -20.22 -18.99 7.77
C CYS A 233 -21.60 -19.56 7.42
N MET A 234 -22.37 -18.87 6.58
CA MET A 234 -23.62 -19.43 6.08
C MET A 234 -23.27 -20.68 5.26
N ASP A 235 -23.96 -21.79 5.54
CA ASP A 235 -23.79 -23.01 4.75
C ASP A 235 -24.26 -22.69 3.31
N THR A 236 -23.32 -22.69 2.35
CA THR A 236 -23.58 -22.50 0.90
C THR A 236 -23.82 -23.82 0.20
#